data_AF-A0A442NL08-F1
#
_entry.id   AF-A0A442NL08-F1
#
_cell.length_a   1.000
_cell.length_b   1.000
_cell.length_c   1.000
_cell.angle_alpha   90.00
_cell.angle_beta   90.00
_cell.angle_gamma   90.00
#
_symmetry.space_group_name_H-M   'P 1'
#
loop_
_entity.id
_entity.type
_entity.pdbx_description
1 polymer ?
#
loop_
_entity_poly.entity_id
_entity_poly.type
_entity_poly.pdbx_seq_one_letter_code
_entity_poly.pdbx_strand_id
1 'polypeptide(L)' 'MPLNIRSEEVNRLAEKLAARTRLNKTAAVKLALENELRRAEEAIPLWERLKPLRAKIAAYPDTGLAADKAFFDDLSGGY' A
#
# COMPACT_ATOMS: atom_id res chain seq x y z
N MET A 1 12.47 -11.31 -18.39
CA MET A 1 13.38 -10.59 -19.31
C MET A 1 13.98 -9.41 -18.59
N PRO A 2 15.27 -9.06 -18.77
CA PRO A 2 15.84 -7.84 -18.20
C PRO A 2 15.24 -6.60 -18.87
N LEU A 3 14.98 -5.56 -18.09
CA LEU A 3 14.50 -4.27 -18.60
C LEU A 3 15.66 -3.55 -19.33
N ASN A 4 15.57 -3.43 -20.65
CA ASN A 4 16.57 -2.71 -21.47
C ASN A 4 15.98 -1.40 -21.98
N ILE A 5 16.44 -0.28 -21.42
CA ILE A 5 15.96 1.07 -21.77
C ILE A 5 17.03 1.79 -22.59
N ARG A 6 16.73 2.07 -23.87
CA ARG A 6 17.61 2.80 -24.80
C ARG A 6 17.23 4.27 -24.94
N SER A 7 16.94 4.93 -23.82
CA SER A 7 16.60 6.35 -23.77
C SER A 7 17.68 7.11 -23.01
N GLU A 8 18.30 8.09 -23.67
CA GLU A 8 19.26 8.98 -23.01
C GLU A 8 18.62 9.78 -21.88
N GLU A 9 17.37 10.22 -22.06
CA GLU A 9 16.64 10.98 -21.05
C GLU A 9 16.46 10.16 -19.77
N VAL A 10 16.02 8.90 -19.90
CA VAL A 10 15.87 8.00 -18.74
C VAL A 10 17.21 7.77 -18.05
N ASN A 11 18.29 7.64 -18.81
CA ASN A 11 19.63 7.50 -18.25
C ASN A 11 20.05 8.73 -17.42
N ARG A 12 19.79 9.94 -17.94
CA ARG A 12 20.07 11.19 -17.22
C ARG A 12 19.22 11.32 -15.95
N LEU A 13 17.96 10.87 -15.99
CA LEU A 13 17.09 10.85 -14.80
C LEU A 13 17.59 9.85 -13.75
N ALA A 14 17.97 8.64 -14.18
CA ALA A 14 18.54 7.62 -13.31
C ALA A 14 19.86 8.09 -12.65
N GLU A 15 20.73 8.77 -13.41
CA GLU A 15 21.95 9.40 -12.89
C GLU A 15 21.67 10.46 -11.84
N LYS A 16 20.76 11.39 -12.13
CA LYS A 16 20.38 12.45 -11.19
C LYS A 16 19.81 11.86 -9.89
N LEU A 17 18.98 10.83 -9.99
CA LEU A 17 18.40 10.17 -8.83
C LEU A 17 19.46 9.43 -8.03
N ALA A 18 20.32 8.66 -8.70
CA ALA A 18 21.46 7.95 -8.11
C ALA A 18 22.38 8.90 -7.33
N ALA A 19 22.72 10.06 -7.91
CA ALA A 19 23.54 11.07 -7.25
C ALA A 19 22.88 11.63 -5.98
N ARG A 20 21.57 11.87 -6.01
CA ARG A 20 20.81 12.39 -4.87
C ARG A 20 20.63 11.37 -3.75
N THR A 21 20.38 10.11 -4.10
CA THR A 21 20.16 9.03 -3.13
C THR A 21 21.45 8.34 -2.69
N ARG A 22 22.59 8.68 -3.33
CA ARG A 22 23.89 8.02 -3.15
C ARG A 22 23.83 6.51 -3.41
N LEU A 23 23.01 6.12 -4.37
CA LEU A 23 22.84 4.73 -4.81
C LEU A 23 23.45 4.56 -6.21
N ASN A 24 23.69 3.33 -6.63
CA ASN A 24 23.98 3.06 -8.04
C ASN A 24 22.71 3.26 -8.90
N LYS A 25 22.87 3.41 -10.22
CA LYS A 25 21.76 3.68 -11.15
C LYS A 25 20.64 2.64 -11.03
N THR A 26 20.98 1.35 -10.96
CA THR A 26 20.01 0.26 -10.88
C THR A 26 19.19 0.32 -9.59
N ALA A 27 19.84 0.55 -8.44
CA ALA A 27 19.19 0.68 -7.15
C ALA A 27 18.33 1.94 -7.08
N ALA A 28 18.78 3.06 -7.66
CA ALA A 28 18.00 4.27 -7.78
C ALA A 28 16.74 4.06 -8.64
N VAL A 29 16.85 3.37 -9.77
CA VAL A 29 15.70 3.02 -10.62
C VAL A 29 14.73 2.11 -9.88
N LYS A 30 15.22 1.08 -9.17
CA LYS A 30 14.36 0.22 -8.34
C LYS A 30 13.59 1.04 -7.31
N LEU A 31 14.27 1.92 -6.58
CA LEU A 31 13.64 2.79 -5.58
C LEU A 31 12.57 3.70 -6.19
N ALA A 32 12.81 4.26 -7.39
CA ALA A 32 11.83 5.08 -8.11
C ALA A 32 10.56 4.28 -8.44
N LEU A 33 10.72 3.06 -8.96
CA LEU A 33 9.60 2.18 -9.30
C LEU A 33 8.79 1.79 -8.06
N GLU A 34 9.45 1.41 -6.97
CA GLU A 34 8.78 1.10 -5.69
C GLU A 34 8.00 2.29 -5.14
N ASN A 35 8.57 3.50 -5.23
CA ASN A 35 7.89 4.70 -4.75
C ASN A 35 6.66 5.04 -5.60
N GLU A 36 6.71 4.89 -6.93
CA GLU A 36 5.53 5.14 -7.76
C GLU A 36 4.44 4.08 -7.60
N LEU A 37 4.82 2.82 -7.44
CA LEU A 37 3.85 1.79 -7.08
C LEU A 37 3.15 2.11 -5.76
N ARG A 38 3.92 2.51 -4.73
CA ARG A 38 3.34 2.91 -3.45
C ARG A 38 2.39 4.10 -3.58
N ARG A 39 2.77 5.14 -4.34
CA ARG A 39 1.90 6.30 -4.59
C ARG A 39 0.62 5.91 -5.33
N ALA A 40 0.73 5.03 -6.31
CA ALA A 40 -0.43 4.52 -7.05
C ALA A 40 -1.36 3.69 -6.14
N GLU A 41 -0.81 2.88 -5.24
CA GLU A 41 -1.57 2.12 -4.24
C GLU A 41 -2.23 3.03 -3.19
N GLU A 42 -1.52 4.07 -2.75
CA GLU A 42 -2.05 5.08 -1.82
C GLU A 42 -3.12 5.96 -2.46
N ALA A 43 -3.06 6.18 -3.79
CA ALA A 43 -4.09 6.86 -4.54
C ALA A 43 -5.42 6.09 -4.56
N ILE A 44 -5.39 4.76 -4.33
CA ILE A 44 -6.61 3.97 -4.13
C ILE A 44 -7.18 4.34 -2.75
N PRO A 45 -8.40 4.89 -2.67
CA PRO A 45 -9.01 5.23 -1.39
C PRO A 45 -9.02 4.02 -0.44
N LEU A 46 -8.78 4.27 0.85
CA LEU A 46 -8.78 3.21 1.88
C LEU A 46 -10.06 2.34 1.82
N TRP A 47 -11.19 2.97 1.51
CA TRP A 47 -12.48 2.30 1.34
C TRP A 47 -12.47 1.19 0.28
N GLU A 48 -11.82 1.45 -0.86
CA GLU A 48 -11.68 0.49 -1.96
C GLU A 48 -10.64 -0.58 -1.62
N ARG A 49 -9.53 -0.20 -0.97
CA ARG A 49 -8.50 -1.14 -0.49
C ARG A 49 -9.08 -2.17 0.51
N LEU A 50 -10.03 -1.75 1.35
CA LEU A 50 -10.68 -2.61 2.35
C LEU A 50 -11.88 -3.39 1.81
N LYS A 51 -12.31 -3.18 0.56
CA LYS A 51 -13.48 -3.85 -0.02
C LYS A 51 -13.42 -5.38 0.06
N PRO A 52 -12.28 -6.07 -0.21
CA PRO A 52 -12.21 -7.52 -0.09
C PRO A 52 -12.43 -8.01 1.36
N LEU A 53 -11.86 -7.31 2.34
CA LEU A 53 -12.05 -7.64 3.75
C LEU A 53 -13.49 -7.42 4.19
N ARG A 54 -14.08 -6.28 3.80
CA ARG A 54 -15.48 -5.95 4.10
C ARG A 54 -16.44 -6.95 3.46
N ALA A 55 -16.19 -7.38 2.23
CA ALA A 55 -16.98 -8.39 1.55
C ALA A 55 -16.90 -9.75 2.27
N LYS A 56 -15.70 -10.13 2.75
CA LYS A 56 -15.53 -11.33 3.57
C LYS A 56 -16.33 -11.26 4.88
N ILE A 57 -16.30 -10.12 5.57
CA ILE A 57 -17.06 -9.91 6.81
C ILE A 57 -18.57 -9.93 6.55
N ALA A 58 -19.03 -9.25 5.49
CA ALA A 58 -20.44 -9.19 5.10
C ALA A 58 -21.01 -10.55 4.62
N ALA A 59 -20.15 -11.53 4.32
CA ALA A 59 -20.58 -12.87 3.95
C ALA A 59 -20.99 -13.74 5.15
N TYR A 60 -20.63 -13.35 6.38
CA TYR A 60 -21.10 -14.04 7.57
C TYR A 60 -22.54 -13.64 7.90
N PRO A 61 -23.39 -14.59 8.36
CA PRO A 61 -24.75 -14.26 8.77
C PRO A 61 -24.75 -13.37 10.01
N ASP A 62 -25.75 -12.49 10.10
CA ASP A 62 -25.97 -11.69 11.30
C ASP A 62 -26.21 -12.59 12.50
N THR A 63 -25.52 -12.32 13.61
CA THR A 63 -25.65 -13.10 14.84
C THR A 63 -26.93 -12.77 15.63
N GLY A 64 -27.62 -11.69 15.27
CA GLY A 64 -28.76 -11.15 16.01
C GLY A 64 -28.40 -10.54 17.37
N LEU A 65 -27.11 -10.50 17.73
CA LEU A 65 -26.62 -9.89 18.96
C LEU A 65 -26.41 -8.39 18.77
N ALA A 66 -26.81 -7.60 19.76
CA ALA A 66 -26.50 -6.17 19.78
C ALA A 66 -25.03 -5.98 20.17
N ALA A 67 -24.21 -5.53 19.22
CA ALA A 67 -22.85 -5.07 19.50
C ALA A 67 -22.87 -3.63 20.06
N ASP A 68 -23.51 -3.47 21.21
CA ASP A 68 -23.68 -2.17 21.88
C ASP A 68 -22.56 -1.91 22.90
N LYS A 69 -22.66 -0.78 23.61
CA LYS A 69 -21.67 -0.39 24.61
C LYS A 69 -21.53 -1.45 25.72
N ALA A 70 -22.63 -2.03 26.19
CA ALA A 70 -22.60 -3.02 27.26
C ALA A 70 -21.89 -4.30 26.82
N PHE A 71 -22.10 -4.72 25.57
CA PHE A 71 -21.36 -5.83 24.96
C PHE A 71 -19.84 -5.59 24.93
N PHE A 72 -19.41 -4.40 24.50
CA PHE A 72 -17.97 -4.08 24.46
C PHE A 72 -17.36 -3.83 25.84
N ASP A 73 -18.13 -3.27 26.78
CA ASP A 73 -17.67 -3.06 28.15
C ASP A 73 -17.40 -4.42 28.85
N ASP A 74 -18.26 -5.42 28.67
CA ASP A 74 -18.05 -6.80 29.15
C ASP A 74 -16.80 -7.46 28.51
N LEU A 75 -16.64 -7.31 27.19
CA LEU A 75 -15.49 -7.85 26.46
C LEU A 75 -14.15 -7.22 26.88
N SER A 76 -14.17 -5.93 27.23
CA SER A 76 -12.95 -5.18 27.57
C SER A 76 -12.36 -5.52 28.94
N GLY A 77 -13.08 -6.30 29.77
CA GLY A 77 -12.69 -6.63 31.13
C GLY A 77 -12.52 -5.37 31.97
N GLY A 78 -13.64 -4.87 32.52
CA GLY A 78 -13.72 -3.60 33.24
C GLY A 78 -12.48 -3.30 34.10
N TYR A 79 -11.77 -2.23 33.75
CA TYR A 79 -10.60 -1.70 34.46
C TYR A 79 -10.95 -1.28 35.89
#